data_AF-A0A7V0ZI24-F1
#
_entry.id   AF-A0A7V0ZI24-F1
#
_cell.length_a   1.000
_cell.length_b   1.000
_cell.length_c   1.000
_cell.angle_alpha   90.00
_cell.angle_beta   90.00
_cell.angle_gamma   90.00
#
_symmetry.space_group_name_H-M   'P 1'
#
loop_
_entity.id
_entity.type
_entity.pdbx_description
1 polymer ?
#
loop_
_entity_poly.entity_id
_entity_poly.type
_entity_poly.pdbx_seq_one_letter_code
_entity_poly.pdbx_strand_id
1 'polypeptide(L)'
;MSQNDKIVAVNFLETKTYPRKVPFHPPENYPELAIDETHPENEVYAGVRNLLLHLGLDKNRFGTTDWNPLGDIINPGMTVFIKPNTVR
;
A
#
# COMPACT_ATOMS: atom_id res chain seq x y z
N MET A 1 -8.67 0.03 20.15
CA MET A 1 -9.07 1.31 19.52
C MET A 1 -10.44 1.68 20.04
N SER A 2 -10.54 2.81 20.73
CA SER A 2 -11.82 3.40 21.18
C SER A 2 -12.65 3.82 19.96
N GLN A 3 -13.97 3.84 20.07
CA GLN A 3 -14.91 4.16 18.98
C GLN A 3 -14.76 5.57 18.36
N ASN A 4 -13.86 6.42 18.88
CA ASN A 4 -13.75 7.85 18.54
C ASN A 4 -12.68 8.22 17.49
N ASP A 5 -11.83 7.31 17.02
CA ASP A 5 -10.79 7.63 16.01
C ASP A 5 -11.07 6.96 14.67
N LYS A 6 -12.16 7.35 14.00
CA LYS A 6 -12.43 6.91 12.63
C LYS A 6 -11.66 7.78 11.65
N ILE A 7 -10.47 7.33 11.27
CA ILE A 7 -9.66 7.96 10.23
C ILE A 7 -10.06 7.38 8.87
N VAL A 8 -10.38 8.26 7.92
CA VAL A 8 -10.62 7.92 6.52
C VAL A 8 -9.61 8.69 5.68
N ALA A 9 -8.86 7.98 4.85
CA ALA A 9 -7.96 8.57 3.88
C ALA A 9 -8.56 8.44 2.47
N VAL A 10 -8.39 9.48 1.65
CA VAL A 10 -8.80 9.50 0.25
C VAL A 10 -7.64 10.10 -0.56
N ASN A 11 -7.21 9.40 -1.60
CA ASN A 11 -6.20 9.89 -2.53
C ASN A 11 -6.83 10.08 -3.91
N PHE A 12 -6.56 11.22 -4.53
CA PHE A 12 -6.90 11.50 -5.92
C PHE A 12 -5.64 11.28 -6.76
N LEU A 13 -5.73 10.40 -7.75
CA LEU A 13 -4.66 10.16 -8.71
C LEU A 13 -5.14 10.62 -10.08
N GLU A 14 -4.24 11.18 -10.89
CA GLU A 14 -4.55 11.57 -12.27
C GLU A 14 -4.71 10.35 -13.19
N THR A 15 -4.13 9.20 -12.81
CA THR A 15 -4.26 7.96 -13.58
C THR A 15 -5.70 7.48 -13.67
N LYS A 16 -6.14 7.17 -14.90
CA LYS A 16 -7.51 6.72 -15.21
C LYS A 16 -7.62 5.22 -15.41
N THR A 17 -6.49 4.51 -15.41
CA THR A 17 -6.42 3.09 -15.79
C THR A 17 -5.58 2.30 -14.81
N TYR A 18 -6.02 1.09 -14.50
CA TYR A 18 -5.20 0.13 -13.77
C TYR A 18 -4.09 -0.42 -14.68
N PRO A 19 -2.90 -0.74 -14.12
CA PRO A 19 -1.87 -1.43 -14.86
C PRO A 19 -2.40 -2.78 -15.35
N ARG A 20 -2.05 -3.17 -16.58
CA ARG A 20 -2.48 -4.46 -17.17
C ARG A 20 -1.35 -5.47 -17.30
N LYS A 21 -0.11 -5.04 -17.14
CA LYS A 21 1.08 -5.87 -17.26
C LYS A 21 1.45 -6.46 -15.90
N VAL A 22 1.38 -7.79 -15.81
CA VAL A 22 1.95 -8.55 -14.70
C VAL A 22 3.47 -8.45 -14.71
N PRO A 23 4.14 -8.42 -13.54
CA PRO A 23 3.61 -8.70 -12.20
C PRO A 23 3.19 -7.45 -11.39
N PHE A 24 2.78 -6.35 -12.06
CA PHE A 24 2.33 -5.11 -11.40
C PHE A 24 3.36 -4.48 -10.45
N HIS A 25 4.63 -4.45 -10.87
CA HIS A 25 5.72 -3.78 -10.16
C HIS A 25 5.44 -2.29 -9.88
N PRO A 26 6.07 -1.69 -8.86
CA PRO A 26 5.92 -0.27 -8.57
C PRO A 26 6.51 0.60 -9.68
N PRO A 27 6.13 1.88 -9.76
CA PRO A 27 6.65 2.80 -10.77
C PRO A 27 8.12 3.16 -10.55
N GLU A 28 8.61 2.98 -9.32
CA GLU A 28 9.97 3.26 -8.88
C GLU A 28 10.40 2.26 -7.79
N ASN A 29 11.69 2.22 -7.48
CA ASN A 29 12.20 1.37 -6.41
C ASN A 29 11.86 1.98 -5.04
N TYR A 30 11.24 1.18 -4.19
CA TYR A 30 10.94 1.55 -2.81
C TYR A 30 11.86 0.80 -1.83
N PRO A 31 12.44 1.46 -0.81
CA PRO A 31 13.42 0.84 0.08
C PRO A 31 12.90 -0.42 0.81
N GLU A 32 11.60 -0.47 1.12
CA GLU A 32 10.96 -1.61 1.77
C GLU A 32 10.74 -2.83 0.85
N LEU A 33 11.05 -2.70 -0.45
CA LEU A 33 10.87 -3.77 -1.44
C LEU A 33 12.23 -4.26 -1.94
N ALA A 34 12.48 -5.56 -1.81
CA ALA A 34 13.63 -6.22 -2.41
C ALA A 34 13.33 -6.65 -3.86
N ILE A 35 13.00 -5.69 -4.72
CA ILE A 35 12.73 -5.90 -6.16
C ILE A 35 13.49 -4.89 -7.00
N ASP A 36 14.04 -5.36 -8.13
CA ASP A 36 14.86 -4.53 -9.02
C ASP A 36 14.08 -4.01 -10.24
N GLU A 37 12.94 -4.63 -10.57
CA GLU A 37 12.11 -4.27 -11.72
C GLU A 37 11.06 -3.23 -11.36
N THR A 38 10.88 -2.26 -12.26
CA THR A 38 9.85 -1.21 -12.15
C THR A 38 8.88 -1.26 -13.32
N HIS A 39 7.67 -0.75 -13.08
CA HIS A 39 6.66 -0.55 -14.10
C HIS A 39 6.12 0.88 -14.00
N PRO A 40 6.73 1.85 -14.71
CA PRO A 40 6.46 3.28 -14.56
C PRO A 40 4.98 3.67 -14.71
N GLU A 41 4.19 2.91 -15.48
CA GLU A 41 2.75 3.17 -15.67
C GLU A 41 1.89 2.79 -14.44
N ASN A 42 2.44 2.09 -13.45
CA ASN A 42 1.73 1.66 -12.25
C ASN A 42 1.69 2.73 -11.16
N GLU A 43 1.24 3.94 -11.49
CA GLU A 43 1.12 5.06 -10.54
C GLU A 43 0.16 4.75 -9.37
N VAL A 44 -0.78 3.81 -9.57
CA VAL A 44 -1.70 3.33 -8.52
C VAL A 44 -0.93 2.77 -7.32
N TYR A 45 0.25 2.15 -7.54
CA TYR A 45 1.07 1.61 -6.46
C TYR A 45 1.48 2.70 -5.45
N ALA A 46 2.01 3.82 -5.94
CA ALA A 46 2.37 4.97 -5.12
C ALA A 46 1.14 5.52 -4.39
N GLY A 47 -0.01 5.57 -5.07
CA GLY A 47 -1.28 5.96 -4.48
C GLY A 47 -1.72 5.10 -3.31
N VAL A 48 -1.55 3.78 -3.39
CA VAL A 48 -1.83 2.85 -2.29
C VAL A 48 -0.85 3.07 -1.13
N ARG A 49 0.46 3.26 -1.40
CA ARG A 49 1.45 3.56 -0.36
C ARG A 49 1.06 4.83 0.41
N ASN A 50 0.73 5.90 -0.30
CA ASN A 50 0.31 7.17 0.30
C ASN A 50 -1.00 7.02 1.09
N LEU A 51 -1.91 6.15 0.65
CA LEU A 51 -3.19 5.94 1.34
C LEU A 51 -2.96 5.33 2.72
N LEU A 52 -2.07 4.33 2.83
CA LEU A 52 -1.69 3.71 4.09
C LEU A 52 -0.99 4.70 5.02
N LEU A 53 -0.10 5.54 4.46
CA LEU A 53 0.53 6.62 5.22
C LEU A 53 -0.49 7.63 5.77
N HIS A 54 -1.47 8.05 4.95
CA HIS A 54 -2.53 8.97 5.37
C HIS A 54 -3.46 8.38 6.44
N LEU A 55 -3.60 7.06 6.50
CA LEU A 55 -4.27 6.36 7.60
C LEU A 55 -3.43 6.35 8.90
N GLY A 56 -2.20 6.89 8.86
CA GLY A 56 -1.29 6.96 10.00
C GLY A 56 -0.48 5.68 10.23
N LEU A 57 -0.53 4.74 9.28
CA LEU A 57 0.06 3.42 9.45
C LEU A 57 1.58 3.46 9.29
N ASP A 58 2.28 3.10 10.37
CA ASP A 58 3.74 3.04 10.45
C ASP A 58 4.47 4.29 9.95
N LYS A 59 3.88 5.46 10.20
CA LYS A 59 4.34 6.77 9.69
C LYS A 59 5.82 7.06 10.00
N ASN A 60 6.31 6.63 11.16
CA ASN A 60 7.67 6.93 11.61
C ASN A 60 8.76 6.23 10.79
N ARG A 61 8.41 5.14 10.10
CA ARG A 61 9.33 4.37 9.25
C ARG A 61 9.05 4.56 7.77
N PHE A 62 8.10 5.42 7.38
CA PHE A 62 7.78 5.63 5.97
C PHE A 62 9.00 6.05 5.15
N GLY A 63 9.25 5.35 4.04
CA GLY A 63 10.41 5.60 3.16
C GLY A 63 11.72 4.97 3.64
N THR A 64 11.70 4.12 4.67
CA THR A 64 12.84 3.29 5.06
C THR A 64 12.62 1.84 4.65
N THR A 65 13.69 1.04 4.72
CA THR A 65 13.64 -0.41 4.52
C THR A 65 12.74 -1.14 5.51
N ASP A 66 12.47 -0.50 6.65
CA ASP A 66 11.72 -1.09 7.77
C ASP A 66 10.23 -0.69 7.77
N TRP A 67 9.78 0.05 6.75
CA TRP A 67 8.37 0.44 6.65
C TRP A 67 7.48 -0.78 6.46
N ASN A 68 6.59 -1.01 7.43
CA ASN A 68 5.60 -2.06 7.41
C ASN A 68 4.24 -1.49 7.86
N PRO A 69 3.41 -0.97 6.92
CA PRO A 69 2.15 -0.32 7.26
C PRO A 69 1.11 -1.26 7.90
N LEU A 70 1.31 -2.57 7.85
CA LEU A 70 0.41 -3.52 8.51
C LEU A 70 1.02 -4.14 9.77
N GLY A 71 2.23 -3.74 10.15
CA GLY A 71 2.99 -4.33 11.26
C GLY A 71 2.32 -4.18 12.62
N ASP A 72 1.57 -3.10 12.83
CA ASP A 72 0.81 -2.90 14.08
C ASP A 72 -0.50 -3.70 14.12
N ILE A 73 -0.95 -4.25 12.99
CA ILE A 73 -2.22 -4.95 12.83
C ILE A 73 -2.02 -6.47 12.71
N ILE A 74 -0.97 -6.90 12.01
CA ILE A 74 -0.68 -8.29 11.68
C ILE A 74 0.54 -8.75 12.47
N ASN A 75 0.35 -9.76 13.31
CA ASN A 75 1.42 -10.36 14.10
C ASN A 75 1.77 -11.77 13.61
N PRO A 76 3.01 -12.25 13.84
CA PRO A 76 3.40 -13.62 13.52
C PRO A 76 2.44 -14.64 14.13
N GLY A 77 2.02 -15.63 13.33
CA GLY A 77 1.04 -16.64 13.72
C GLY A 77 -0.42 -16.28 13.44
N MET A 78 -0.73 -15.03 13.06
CA MET A 78 -2.06 -14.68 12.58
C MET A 78 -2.32 -15.24 11.18
N THR A 79 -3.56 -15.66 10.93
CA THR A 79 -4.05 -15.97 9.57
C THR A 79 -4.66 -14.72 8.96
N VAL A 80 -4.09 -14.26 7.84
CA VAL A 80 -4.55 -13.07 7.12
C VAL A 80 -5.32 -13.50 5.89
N PHE A 81 -6.56 -12.99 5.74
CA PHE A 81 -7.36 -13.20 4.55
C PHE A 81 -7.53 -11.87 3.80
N ILE A 82 -6.93 -11.78 2.62
CA ILE A 82 -7.18 -10.68 1.70
C ILE A 82 -8.38 -11.06 0.85
N LYS A 83 -9.47 -10.30 0.95
CA LYS A 83 -10.67 -10.53 0.16
C LYS A 83 -10.55 -9.79 -1.18
N PRO A 84 -10.21 -10.45 -2.31
CA PRO A 84 -10.36 -9.82 -3.60
C PRO A 84 -11.84 -9.48 -3.80
N ASN A 85 -12.15 -8.23 -4.16
CA ASN A 85 -13.50 -7.90 -4.60
C ASN A 85 -13.72 -8.56 -5.97
N THR A 86 -14.61 -9.55 -6.05
CA THR A 86 -15.11 -10.10 -7.32
C THR A 86 -16.24 -9.22 -7.81
N VAL A 87 -15.89 -8.13 -8.48
CA VAL A 87 -16.87 -7.29 -9.19
C VAL A 87 -17.07 -7.93 -10.57
N ARG A 88 -18.34 -8.20 -10.94
CA ARG A 88 -18.71 -8.75 -12.25
C ARG A 88 -18.89 -7.64 -13.27
#